data_AF-Q7VBV6-F1
#
_entry.id   AF-Q7VBV6-F1
#
_cell.length_a   1.000
_cell.length_b   1.000
_cell.length_c   1.000
_cell.angle_alpha   90.00
_cell.angle_beta   90.00
_cell.angle_gamma   90.00
#
_symmetry.space_group_name_H-M   'P 1'
#
loop_
_entity.id
_entity.type
_entity.pdbx_description
1 polymer ?
#
loop_
_entity_poly.entity_id
_entity_poly.type
_entity_poly.pdbx_seq_one_letter_code
_entity_poly.pdbx_strand_id
1 'polypeptide(L)'
;MTAKDLLNITKENSENGFYQTLVTTFTAVFLAELGDKTQIATFMLSAETGRPFIVFIAAATALILSSLMGVAIGSVLSKRINPRTLNTVAGFLMITISLFMLFEIIEGNNILTNILK
;
A
#
# COMPACT_ATOMS: atom_id res chain seq x y z
N MET A 1 33.12 -31.25 10.84
CA MET A 1 31.85 -30.50 10.93
C MET A 1 30.87 -31.36 11.71
N THR A 2 30.45 -30.87 12.86
CA THR A 2 29.85 -31.66 13.96
C THR A 2 28.35 -31.39 14.03
N ALA A 3 27.55 -32.31 14.59
CA ALA A 3 26.10 -32.13 14.72
C ALA A 3 25.70 -30.85 15.50
N LYS A 4 26.55 -30.40 16.43
CA LYS A 4 26.42 -29.09 17.10
C LYS A 4 26.58 -27.91 16.16
N ASP A 5 27.48 -27.99 15.19
CA ASP A 5 27.72 -26.92 14.20
C ASP A 5 26.50 -26.77 13.28
N LEU A 6 25.87 -27.88 12.88
CA LEU A 6 24.65 -27.89 12.08
C LEU A 6 23.44 -27.30 12.82
N LEU A 7 23.29 -27.60 14.11
CA LEU A 7 22.25 -27.03 14.96
C LEU A 7 22.44 -25.52 15.17
N ASN A 8 23.70 -25.07 15.30
CA ASN A 8 24.01 -23.65 15.47
C ASN A 8 23.73 -22.86 14.19
N ILE A 9 24.13 -23.38 13.03
CA ILE A 9 23.83 -22.79 11.71
C ILE A 9 22.32 -22.72 11.46
N THR A 10 21.55 -23.74 11.86
CA THR A 10 20.09 -23.73 11.67
C THR A 10 19.39 -22.72 12.59
N LYS A 11 19.85 -22.55 13.84
CA LYS A 11 19.34 -21.53 14.74
C LYS A 11 19.69 -20.11 14.28
N GLU A 12 20.93 -19.89 13.86
CA GLU A 12 21.40 -18.61 13.34
C GLU A 12 20.62 -18.18 12.09
N ASN A 13 20.35 -19.10 11.17
CA ASN A 13 19.61 -18.80 9.94
C ASN A 13 18.11 -18.54 10.18
N SER A 14 17.52 -19.12 11.24
CA SER A 14 16.12 -18.90 11.60
C SER A 14 15.87 -17.57 12.33
N GLU A 15 16.78 -17.11 13.20
CA GLU A 15 16.67 -15.76 13.78
C GLU A 15 16.94 -14.69 12.72
N ASN A 16 17.96 -14.87 11.88
CA ASN A 16 18.27 -13.91 10.82
C ASN A 16 17.15 -13.80 9.78
N GLY A 17 16.46 -14.91 9.45
CA GLY A 17 15.38 -14.91 8.46
C GLY A 17 14.20 -14.00 8.79
N PHE A 18 13.73 -13.99 10.04
CA PHE A 18 12.59 -13.16 10.45
C PHE A 18 12.95 -11.66 10.44
N TYR A 19 14.07 -11.30 11.06
CA TYR A 19 14.55 -9.91 11.05
C TYR A 19 14.84 -9.44 9.63
N GLN A 20 15.42 -10.29 8.78
CA GLN A 20 15.67 -9.97 7.38
C GLN A 20 14.37 -9.74 6.61
N THR A 21 13.35 -10.59 6.77
CA THR A 21 12.04 -10.38 6.12
C THR A 21 11.34 -9.12 6.64
N LEU A 22 11.40 -8.84 7.94
CA LEU A 22 10.85 -7.61 8.50
C LEU A 22 11.53 -6.38 7.94
N VAL A 23 12.86 -6.31 8.00
CA VAL A 23 13.62 -5.13 7.53
C VAL A 23 13.44 -4.92 6.03
N THR A 24 13.50 -5.98 5.22
CA THR A 24 13.31 -5.86 3.77
C THR A 24 11.90 -5.43 3.41
N THR A 25 10.87 -6.05 4.01
CA THR A 25 9.48 -5.71 3.74
C THR A 25 9.14 -4.31 4.25
N PHE A 26 9.57 -3.97 5.46
CA PHE A 26 9.39 -2.63 6.02
C PHE A 26 10.05 -1.57 5.13
N THR A 27 11.32 -1.76 4.76
CA THR A 27 12.05 -0.79 3.94
C THR A 27 11.42 -0.64 2.55
N ALA A 28 11.03 -1.75 1.91
CA ALA A 28 10.38 -1.72 0.61
C ALA A 28 9.04 -0.99 0.65
N VAL A 29 8.19 -1.30 1.62
CA VAL A 29 6.87 -0.64 1.78
C VAL A 29 7.05 0.81 2.20
N PHE A 30 7.94 1.11 3.13
CA PHE A 30 8.22 2.46 3.59
C PHE A 30 8.69 3.36 2.46
N LEU A 31 9.63 2.89 1.62
CA LEU A 31 10.08 3.64 0.44
C LEU A 31 8.99 3.79 -0.62
N ALA A 32 8.14 2.77 -0.81
CA ALA A 32 7.04 2.83 -1.76
C ALA A 32 5.93 3.81 -1.34
N GLU A 33 5.70 3.95 -0.03
CA GLU A 33 4.64 4.78 0.55
C GLU A 33 5.12 6.18 0.95
N LEU A 34 6.44 6.43 1.01
CA LEU A 34 7.02 7.71 1.39
C LEU A 34 6.59 8.83 0.42
N GLY A 35 5.91 9.84 0.95
CA GLY A 35 5.42 10.96 0.15
C GLY A 35 4.15 10.66 -0.65
N ASP A 36 3.43 9.59 -0.32
CA ASP A 36 2.12 9.35 -0.91
C ASP A 36 1.15 10.52 -0.64
N LYS A 37 0.19 10.70 -1.56
CA LYS A 37 -0.84 11.73 -1.49
C LYS A 37 -1.64 11.65 -0.18
N THR A 38 -1.83 10.45 0.37
CA THR A 38 -2.51 10.29 1.66
C THR A 38 -1.72 10.89 2.83
N GLN A 39 -0.38 10.90 2.78
CA GLN A 39 0.46 11.53 3.80
C GLN A 39 0.31 13.05 3.77
N ILE A 40 0.33 13.66 2.58
CA ILE A 40 0.10 15.10 2.41
C ILE A 40 -1.31 15.48 2.85
N ALA A 41 -2.33 14.71 2.47
CA ALA A 41 -3.71 14.94 2.90
C ALA A 41 -3.86 14.86 4.43
N THR A 42 -3.24 13.85 5.06
CA THR A 42 -3.25 13.68 6.52
C THR A 42 -2.53 14.82 7.23
N PHE A 43 -1.39 15.28 6.67
CA PHE A 43 -0.66 16.43 7.19
C PHE A 43 -1.48 17.71 7.10
N MET A 44 -2.13 17.97 5.96
CA MET A 44 -3.02 19.12 5.78
C MET A 44 -4.20 19.07 6.75
N LEU A 45 -4.85 17.92 6.90
CA LEU A 45 -5.96 17.74 7.84
C LEU A 45 -5.53 17.94 9.30
N SER A 46 -4.33 17.48 9.65
CA SER A 46 -3.72 17.71 10.96
C SER A 46 -3.46 19.19 11.21
N ALA A 47 -2.93 19.89 10.20
CA ALA A 47 -2.67 21.32 10.26
C ALA A 47 -3.96 22.16 10.38
N GLU A 48 -5.03 21.76 9.67
CA GLU A 48 -6.33 22.44 9.68
C GLU A 48 -7.07 22.27 11.02
N THR A 49 -7.08 21.04 11.56
CA THR A 49 -7.82 20.72 12.79
C THR A 49 -7.09 21.11 14.08
N GLY A 50 -5.77 21.36 14.00
CA GLY A 50 -4.92 21.64 15.16
C GLY A 50 -4.83 20.49 16.17
N ARG A 51 -5.26 19.28 15.80
CA ARG A 51 -5.39 18.10 16.67
C ARG A 51 -4.62 16.90 16.11
N PRO A 52 -3.28 16.96 16.10
CA PRO A 52 -2.44 15.99 15.39
C PRO A 52 -2.62 14.55 15.87
N PHE A 53 -2.79 14.34 17.19
CA PHE A 53 -2.97 13.00 17.74
C PHE A 53 -4.27 12.33 17.30
N ILE A 54 -5.37 13.09 17.21
CA ILE A 54 -6.67 12.55 16.79
C ILE A 54 -6.63 12.19 15.31
N VAL A 55 -6.04 13.06 14.48
CA VAL A 55 -5.86 12.80 13.05
C VAL A 55 -4.95 11.58 12.82
N PHE A 56 -3.87 11.46 13.59
CA PHE A 56 -2.99 10.29 13.53
C PHE A 56 -3.74 8.99 13.82
N ILE A 57 -4.49 8.92 14.93
CA ILE A 57 -5.25 7.71 15.30
C ILE A 57 -6.32 7.40 14.26
N ALA A 58 -7.02 8.41 13.74
CA ALA A 58 -8.03 8.24 12.71
C ALA A 58 -7.43 7.69 11.40
N ALA A 59 -6.35 8.30 10.91
CA ALA A 59 -5.65 7.87 9.71
C ALA A 59 -5.04 6.46 9.86
N ALA A 60 -4.41 6.18 11.00
CA ALA A 60 -3.87 4.85 11.31
C ALA A 60 -4.98 3.78 11.34
N THR A 61 -6.11 4.08 11.99
CA THR A 61 -7.26 3.16 12.04
C THR A 61 -7.85 2.94 10.65
N ALA A 62 -8.01 4.01 9.86
CA ALA A 62 -8.50 3.92 8.49
C ALA A 62 -7.58 3.07 7.61
N LEU A 63 -6.26 3.24 7.74
CA LEU A 63 -5.27 2.44 7.01
C LEU A 63 -5.36 0.96 7.39
N ILE A 64 -5.38 0.64 8.69
CA ILE A 64 -5.49 -0.74 9.17
C ILE A 64 -6.78 -1.38 8.66
N LEU A 65 -7.92 -0.69 8.75
CA LEU A 65 -9.20 -1.21 8.27
C LEU A 65 -9.20 -1.42 6.76
N SER A 66 -8.66 -0.47 6.00
CA SER A 66 -8.53 -0.57 4.54
C SER A 66 -7.67 -1.75 4.13
N SER A 67 -6.48 -1.91 4.73
CA SER A 67 -5.58 -3.03 4.47
C SER A 67 -6.21 -4.36 4.87
N LEU A 68 -6.87 -4.43 6.03
CA LEU A 68 -7.55 -5.64 6.49
C LEU A 68 -8.65 -6.07 5.51
N MET A 69 -9.43 -5.12 5.01
CA MET A 69 -10.47 -5.38 4.02
C MET A 69 -9.87 -5.84 2.68
N GLY A 70 -8.78 -5.22 2.23
CA GLY A 70 -8.03 -5.63 1.05
C GLY A 70 -7.48 -7.06 1.16
N VAL A 71 -6.87 -7.41 2.30
CA VAL A 71 -6.34 -8.75 2.56
C VAL A 71 -7.47 -9.77 2.68
N ALA A 72 -8.57 -9.45 3.36
CA ALA A 72 -9.71 -10.35 3.50
C ALA A 72 -10.28 -10.73 2.12
N ILE A 73 -10.58 -9.73 1.28
CA ILE A 73 -11.08 -9.94 -0.08
C ILE A 73 -10.04 -10.65 -0.95
N GLY A 74 -8.79 -10.19 -0.93
CA GLY A 74 -7.69 -10.76 -1.70
C GLY A 74 -7.42 -12.22 -1.34
N SER A 75 -7.52 -12.60 -0.07
CA SER A 75 -7.32 -13.97 0.40
C SER A 75 -8.42 -14.94 -0.06
N VAL A 76 -9.65 -14.46 -0.21
CA VAL A 76 -10.76 -15.26 -0.76
C VAL A 76 -10.59 -15.40 -2.27
N LEU A 77 -10.20 -14.31 -2.94
CA LEU A 77 -10.03 -14.27 -4.39
C LEU A 77 -8.84 -15.12 -4.86
N SER A 78 -7.73 -15.11 -4.12
CA SER A 78 -6.53 -15.90 -4.44
C SER A 78 -6.74 -17.41 -4.31
N LYS A 79 -7.73 -17.86 -3.53
CA LYS A 79 -8.12 -19.28 -3.44
C LYS A 79 -8.94 -19.76 -4.64
N ARG A 80 -9.62 -18.83 -5.34
CA ARG A 80 -10.52 -19.13 -6.45
C ARG A 80 -9.87 -18.90 -7.82
N ILE A 81 -8.88 -18.00 -7.91
CA ILE A 81 -8.30 -17.52 -9.16
C ILE A 81 -6.78 -17.71 -9.14
N ASN A 82 -6.22 -18.15 -10.27
CA ASN A 82 -4.77 -18.28 -10.43
C ASN A 82 -4.08 -16.91 -10.23
N PRO A 83 -3.01 -16.81 -9.41
CA PRO A 83 -2.28 -15.57 -9.17
C PRO A 83 -1.81 -14.85 -10.43
N ARG A 84 -1.53 -15.60 -11.51
CA ARG A 84 -1.11 -14.99 -12.79
C ARG A 84 -2.22 -14.15 -13.43
N THR A 85 -3.46 -14.62 -13.38
CA THR A 85 -4.63 -13.90 -13.89
C THR A 85 -4.91 -12.66 -13.03
N LEU A 86 -4.80 -12.80 -11.71
CA LEU A 86 -4.97 -11.70 -10.75
C LEU A 86 -4.00 -10.54 -11.05
N ASN A 87 -2.72 -10.83 -11.23
CA ASN A 87 -1.71 -9.81 -11.52
C ASN A 87 -1.96 -9.11 -12.87
N THR A 88 -2.32 -9.86 -13.91
CA THR A 88 -2.62 -9.27 -15.22
C THR A 88 -3.85 -8.34 -15.15
N VAL A 89 -4.91 -8.76 -14.47
CA VAL A 89 -6.13 -7.95 -14.31
C VAL A 89 -5.86 -6.71 -13.47
N ALA A 90 -5.11 -6.83 -12.37
CA ALA A 90 -4.73 -5.70 -11.53
C ALA A 90 -3.90 -4.67 -12.31
N GLY A 91 -2.92 -5.13 -13.09
CA GLY A 91 -2.12 -4.26 -13.96
C GLY A 91 -2.97 -3.57 -15.04
N PHE A 92 -3.89 -4.30 -15.68
CA PHE A 92 -4.80 -3.72 -16.66
C PHE A 92 -5.71 -2.66 -16.04
N LEU A 93 -6.32 -2.94 -14.89
CA LEU A 93 -7.15 -1.99 -14.14
C LEU A 93 -6.36 -0.72 -13.77
N MET A 94 -5.13 -0.87 -13.28
CA MET A 94 -4.26 0.27 -12.97
C MET A 94 -4.00 1.13 -14.20
N ILE A 95 -3.70 0.52 -15.35
CA ILE A 95 -3.49 1.26 -16.62
C ILE A 95 -4.79 1.97 -17.04
N THR A 96 -5.93 1.30 -17.00
CA THR A 96 -7.22 1.89 -17.37
C THR A 96 -7.57 3.09 -16.49
N ILE A 97 -7.45 2.96 -15.17
CA ILE A 97 -7.72 4.05 -14.22
C ILE A 97 -6.72 5.21 -14.43
N SER A 98 -5.45 4.89 -14.68
CA SER A 98 -4.42 5.90 -14.96
C SER A 98 -4.71 6.68 -16.25
N LEU A 99 -5.11 5.99 -17.33
CA LEU A 99 -5.49 6.66 -18.58
C LEU A 99 -6.76 7.50 -18.40
N PHE A 100 -7.74 6.99 -17.66
CA PHE A 100 -8.97 7.71 -17.35
C PHE A 100 -8.67 9.03 -16.61
N MET A 101 -7.88 8.97 -15.53
CA MET A 101 -7.46 10.18 -14.82
C MET A 101 -6.68 11.14 -15.72
N LEU A 102 -5.84 10.63 -16.61
CA LEU A 102 -5.08 11.46 -17.54
C LEU A 102 -5.99 12.15 -18.58
N PHE A 103 -6.98 11.45 -19.12
CA PHE A 103 -7.98 12.06 -20.00
C PHE A 103 -8.82 13.10 -19.29
N GLU A 104 -9.25 12.84 -18.05
CA GLU A 104 -9.99 13.82 -17.25
C GLU A 104 -9.18 15.11 -17.02
N ILE A 105 -7.87 14.99 -16.76
CA ILE A 105 -6.98 16.15 -16.62
C ILE A 105 -6.85 16.92 -17.94
N ILE A 106 -6.75 16.23 -19.08
CA ILE A 106 -6.62 16.86 -20.41
C ILE A 106 -7.95 17.49 -20.86
N GLU A 107 -9.08 16.82 -20.65
CA GLU A 107 -10.42 17.33 -20.91
C GLU A 107 -10.89 18.36 -19.87
N GLY A 108 -10.18 18.51 -18.75
CA GLY A 108 -10.45 19.46 -17.66
C GLY A 108 -10.46 20.94 -18.07
N ASN A 109 -10.08 21.26 -19.32
CA ASN A 109 -10.31 22.58 -19.92
C ASN A 109 -11.78 22.80 -20.38
N ASN A 110 -12.58 21.73 -20.52
CA ASN A 110 -13.97 21.77 -21.00
C ASN A 110 -15.02 21.63 -19.88
N ILE A 111 -14.67 21.03 -18.73
CA ILE A 111 -15.63 20.85 -17.62
C ILE A 111 -15.72 22.13 -16.77
N LEU A 112 -14.59 22.79 -16.50
CA LEU A 112 -14.56 24.07 -15.78
C LEU A 112 -15.17 25.22 -16.60
N THR A 113 -15.08 25.16 -17.93
CA THR A 113 -15.71 26.16 -18.83
C THR A 113 -17.22 25.94 -19.03
N ASN A 114 -17.72 24.72 -18.81
CA ASN A 114 -19.16 24.40 -18.90
C ASN A 114 -19.91 24.65 -17.58
N ILE A 115 -19.20 24.86 -16.47
CA ILE A 115 -19.77 25.26 -15.17
C ILE A 115 -19.71 26.79 -14.96
N LEU A 116 -18.85 27.50 -15.71
CA LEU A 116 -18.70 28.96 -15.68
C LEU A 116 -19.40 29.70 -16.83
N LYS A 117 -20.25 29.01 -17.61
CA LYS A 117 -21.25 29.59 -18.53
C LYS A 117 -22.65 29.30 -18.00
#